data_AF-A0A354X5U1-F1
#
_entry.id   AF-A0A354X5U1-F1
#
_cell.length_a   1.000
_cell.length_b   1.000
_cell.length_c   1.000
_cell.angle_alpha   90.00
_cell.angle_beta   90.00
_cell.angle_gamma   90.00
#
_symmetry.space_group_name_H-M   'P 1'
#
loop_
_entity.id
_entity.type
_entity.pdbx_description
1 polymer ?
#
loop_
_entity_poly.entity_id
_entity_poly.type
_entity_poly.pdbx_seq_one_letter_code
_entity_poly.pdbx_strand_id
1 'polypeptide(L)' 'ESSSRILDPLIVGEEHYQTAMRVKQILQQYKELQDIISILGMEELSNEDRLTVNR' A
#
# COMPACT_ATOMS: atom_id res chain seq x y z
N GLU A 1 4.29 2.37 14.04
CA GLU A 1 2.83 2.41 13.85
C GLU A 1 2.28 3.73 14.37
N SER A 2 1.76 4.56 13.48
CA SER A 2 1.01 5.76 13.85
C SER A 2 -0.46 5.47 13.60
N SER A 3 -1.18 4.94 14.60
CA SER A 3 -2.64 4.86 14.55
C SER A 3 -3.21 6.24 14.84
N SER A 4 -3.22 7.08 13.80
CA SER A 4 -3.84 8.40 13.91
C SER A 4 -5.34 8.21 14.13
N ARG A 5 -5.85 8.63 15.30
CA ARG A 5 -7.28 8.70 15.67
C ARG A 5 -8.12 9.61 14.76
N ILE A 6 -7.50 10.20 13.74
CA ILE A 6 -8.08 11.22 12.85
C ILE A 6 -8.73 10.57 11.61
N LEU A 7 -8.47 9.29 11.35
CA LEU A 7 -9.04 8.55 10.22
C LEU A 7 -10.34 7.83 10.64
N ASP A 8 -11.25 8.57 11.28
CA ASP A 8 -12.59 8.08 11.60
C ASP A 8 -13.56 8.54 10.50
N PRO A 9 -14.38 7.66 9.89
CA PRO A 9 -15.37 8.05 8.89
C PRO A 9 -16.30 9.18 9.36
N LEU A 10 -16.57 9.27 10.67
CA LEU A 10 -17.39 10.33 11.27
C LEU A 10 -16.70 11.69 11.32
N ILE A 11 -15.37 11.74 11.20
CA ILE A 11 -14.56 12.97 11.26
C ILE A 11 -14.16 13.44 9.86
N VAL A 12 -13.75 12.54 8.98
CA VAL A 12 -13.25 12.89 7.62
C VAL A 12 -14.27 12.67 6.51
N GLY A 13 -15.38 11.99 6.80
CA GLY A 13 -16.38 11.57 5.81
C GLY A 13 -16.05 10.22 5.17
N GLU A 14 -17.09 9.51 4.74
CA GLU A 14 -17.00 8.14 4.21
C GLU A 14 -16.10 8.06 2.96
N GLU A 15 -16.25 8.97 1.99
CA GLU A 15 -15.46 8.94 0.76
C GLU A 15 -13.96 9.15 1.00
N HIS A 16 -13.62 10.05 1.91
CA HIS A 16 -12.23 10.32 2.30
C HIS A 16 -11.64 9.14 3.08
N TYR A 17 -12.41 8.55 4.00
CA TYR A 17 -12.00 7.35 4.72
C TYR A 17 -11.74 6.18 3.76
N GLN A 18 -12.65 5.91 2.83
CA GLN A 18 -12.51 4.85 1.83
C GLN A 18 -11.32 5.07 0.90
N THR A 19 -11.09 6.31 0.45
CA THR A 19 -9.94 6.66 -0.39
C THR A 19 -8.63 6.45 0.39
N ALA A 20 -8.55 6.94 1.63
CA ALA A 20 -7.37 6.79 2.47
C ALA A 20 -7.10 5.31 2.83
N MET A 21 -8.14 4.52 3.08
CA MET A 21 -8.01 3.08 3.31
C MET A 21 -7.48 2.35 2.07
N ARG A 22 -7.97 2.71 0.88
CA ARG A 22 -7.50 2.13 -0.38
C ARG A 22 -6.03 2.46 -0.66
N VAL A 23 -5.62 3.72 -0.43
CA VAL A 23 -4.20 4.13 -0.54
C VAL A 23 -3.34 3.36 0.46
N LYS A 24 -3.81 3.17 1.71
CA LYS A 24 -3.08 2.42 2.73
C LYS A 24 -2.90 0.95 2.35
N GLN A 25 -3.91 0.30 1.76
CA GLN A 25 -3.80 -1.07 1.25
C GLN A 25 -2.77 -1.19 0.13
N ILE A 26 -2.78 -0.25 -0.83
CA ILE A 26 -1.82 -0.22 -1.94
C ILE A 26 -0.38 -0.05 -1.40
N LEU A 27 -0.17 0.88 -0.46
CA LEU A 27 1.14 1.08 0.15
C LEU A 27 1.63 -0.14 0.95
N GLN A 28 0.72 -0.86 1.59
CA GLN A 28 1.06 -2.09 2.31
C GLN A 28 1.51 -3.19 1.33
N GLN A 29 0.79 -3.40 0.22
CA GLN A 29 1.19 -4.34 -0.82
C GLN A 29 2.53 -3.95 -1.47
N TYR A 30 2.72 -2.65 -1.74
CA TYR A 30 3.99 -2.15 -2.27
C TYR A 30 5.15 -2.45 -1.33
N LYS A 31 4.96 -2.28 -0.01
CA LYS A 31 5.98 -2.55 0.99
C LYS A 31 6.31 -4.05 1.09
N GLU A 32 5.30 -4.91 1.04
CA GLU A 32 5.50 -6.37 1.01
C GLU A 32 6.28 -6.80 -0.24
N LEU A 33 5.95 -6.23 -1.40
CA LEU A 33 6.71 -6.44 -2.64
C LEU A 33 8.15 -5.92 -2.50
N GLN A 34 8.35 -4.74 -1.90
CA GLN A 34 9.67 -4.17 -1.66
C GLN A 34 10.52 -5.04 -0.73
N ASP A 35 9.92 -5.63 0.31
CA ASP A 35 10.59 -6.57 1.22
C ASP A 35 10.97 -7.87 0.49
N ILE A 36 10.09 -8.41 -0.37
CA ILE A 36 10.39 -9.56 -1.23
C ILE A 36 11.56 -9.25 -2.19
N ILE A 37 11.53 -8.10 -2.86
CA ILE A 37 12.59 -7.63 -3.76
C ILE A 37 13.93 -7.51 -3.02
N SER A 38 13.89 -7.04 -1.77
CA SER A 38 15.10 -6.87 -0.96
C SER A 38 15.75 -8.21 -0.57
N ILE A 39 14.99 -9.32 -0.62
CA ILE A 39 15.47 -10.68 -0.31
C ILE A 39 15.84 -11.45 -1.58
N LEU A 40 15.05 -11.37 -2.66
CA LEU A 40 15.27 -12.15 -3.90
C LEU A 40 16.00 -11.40 -5.02
N GLY A 41 15.97 -10.07 -5.03
CA GLY A 41 16.39 -9.24 -6.17
C GLY A 41 15.29 -9.03 -7.22
N MET A 42 15.34 -7.91 -7.95
CA MET A 42 14.30 -7.53 -8.93
C MET A 42 14.13 -8.52 -10.10
N GLU A 43 15.09 -9.41 -10.31
CA GLU A 43 15.12 -10.36 -11.43
C GLU A 43 14.15 -11.54 -11.25
N GLU A 44 13.71 -11.80 -10.00
CA GLU A 44 12.80 -12.90 -9.64
C GLU A 44 11.32 -12.48 -9.57
N LEU A 45 11.01 -11.19 -9.82
CA LEU A 45 9.63 -10.72 -9.84
C LEU A 45 8.90 -11.13 -11.12
N SER A 46 7.63 -11.52 -10.98
CA SER A 46 6.74 -11.69 -12.11
C SER A 46 6.51 -10.35 -12.83
N ASN A 47 6.17 -10.40 -14.13
CA ASN A 47 5.90 -9.18 -14.91
C ASN A 47 4.74 -8.34 -14.34
N GLU A 48 3.78 -8.99 -13.65
CA GLU A 48 2.63 -8.35 -13.03
C GLU A 48 3.03 -7.58 -11.76
N ASP A 49 3.91 -8.15 -10.94
CA ASP A 49 4.44 -7.49 -9.75
C ASP A 49 5.33 -6.30 -10.12
N ARG A 50 6.11 -6.40 -11.20
CA ARG A 50 6.91 -5.28 -11.73
C ARG A 50 6.07 -4.08 -12.14
N LEU A 51 4.87 -4.30 -12.70
CA LEU A 51 3.93 -3.22 -13.03
C LEU A 51 3.37 -2.56 -11.78
N THR A 52 3.13 -3.34 -10.73
CA THR A 52 2.64 -2.84 -9.43
C THR A 52 3.70 -2.00 -8.72
N VAL A 53 4.99 -2.35 -8.85
CA VAL A 53 6.12 -1.59 -8.29
C VAL A 53 6.44 -0.32 -9.09
N ASN A 54 6.09 -0.25 -10.38
CA ASN A 54 6.33 0.95 -11.21
C ASN A 54 5.16 1.95 -11.23
N ARG A 55 4.09 1.71 -10.47
CA ARG A 55 2.94 2.64 -10.32
C ARG A 55 3.10 3.52 -9.09
#